data_AF-A0A7W9CBK9-F1
#
_entry.id   AF-A0A7W9CBK9-F1
#
_cell.length_a   1.000
_cell.length_b   1.000
_cell.length_c   1.000
_cell.angle_alpha   90.00
_cell.angle_beta   90.00
_cell.angle_gamma   90.00
#
_symmetry.space_group_name_H-M   'P 1'
#
loop_
_entity.id
_entity.type
_entity.pdbx_description
1 polymer ?
#
loop_
_entity_poly.entity_id
_entity_poly.type
_entity_poly.pdbx_seq_one_letter_code
_entity_poly.pdbx_strand_id
1 'polypeptide(L)' 'MSKRAVIAIVITIAALAFVFSNVSPATLRFLFIEFTMPAWAWFLAVLVAGVVIGSLFPWFRRRKD' A
#
# COMPACT_ATOMS: atom_id res chain seq x y z
N MET A 1 -21.50 -6.76 -17.66
CA MET A 1 -20.39 -6.57 -16.70
C MET A 1 -20.95 -5.94 -15.42
N SER A 2 -20.65 -6.46 -14.23
CA SER A 2 -21.20 -5.89 -12.99
C SER A 2 -20.48 -4.61 -12.60
N LYS A 3 -21.13 -3.68 -11.89
CA LYS A 3 -20.51 -2.43 -11.42
C LYS A 3 -19.23 -2.69 -10.61
N ARG A 4 -19.21 -3.78 -9.84
CA ARG A 4 -18.04 -4.23 -9.07
C ARG A 4 -16.87 -4.63 -9.97
N ALA A 5 -17.15 -5.33 -11.09
CA ALA A 5 -16.12 -5.72 -12.04
C ALA A 5 -15.48 -4.50 -12.73
N VAL A 6 -16.29 -3.49 -13.09
CA VAL A 6 -15.76 -2.25 -13.68
C VAL A 6 -14.83 -1.54 -12.69
N ILE A 7 -15.26 -1.38 -11.44
CA ILE A 7 -14.44 -0.77 -10.38
C ILE A 7 -13.14 -1.56 -10.19
N ALA A 8 -13.20 -2.88 -10.11
CA ALA A 8 -12.02 -3.73 -9.95
C ALA A 8 -11.03 -3.54 -11.11
N ILE A 9 -11.51 -3.54 -12.35
CA ILE A 9 -10.67 -3.34 -13.54
C ILE A 9 -10.00 -1.96 -13.51
N VAL A 10 -10.75 -0.90 -13.19
CA VAL A 10 -10.20 0.46 -13.10
C VAL A 10 -9.11 0.54 -12.04
N ILE A 11 -9.34 -0.05 -10.86
CA ILE A 11 -8.34 -0.11 -9.78
C ILE A 11 -7.10 -0.88 -10.24
N THR A 12 -7.27 -2.03 -10.91
CA THR A 12 -6.15 -2.82 -11.41
C THR A 12 -5.32 -2.03 -12.41
N ILE A 13 -5.94 -1.36 -13.38
CA ILE A 13 -5.24 -0.54 -14.36
C ILE A 13 -4.48 0.60 -13.67
N ALA A 14 -5.13 1.30 -12.74
CA ALA A 14 -4.50 2.39 -11.98
C ALA A 14 -3.31 1.90 -11.15
N ALA A 15 -3.43 0.74 -10.49
CA ALA A 15 -2.36 0.14 -9.71
C ALA A 15 -1.17 -0.26 -10.59
N LEU A 16 -1.42 -0.89 -11.74
CA LEU A 16 -0.37 -1.24 -12.70
C LEU A 16 0.34 0.01 -13.22
N ALA A 17 -0.41 1.05 -13.62
CA ALA A 17 0.14 2.32 -14.07
C ALA A 17 0.98 2.99 -12.97
N PHE A 18 0.54 2.96 -11.72
CA PHE A 18 1.29 3.46 -10.58
C PHE A 18 2.62 2.71 -10.39
N VAL A 19 2.59 1.37 -10.41
CA VAL A 19 3.80 0.54 -10.26
C VAL A 19 4.79 0.83 -11.38
N PHE A 20 4.34 0.78 -12.64
CA PHE A 20 5.21 0.98 -13.81
C PHE A 20 5.74 2.41 -13.95
N SER A 21 4.95 3.43 -13.58
CA SER A 21 5.43 4.82 -13.58
C SER A 21 6.43 5.11 -12.46
N ASN A 22 6.42 4.33 -11.38
CA ASN A 22 7.27 4.53 -10.19
C ASN A 22 8.34 3.44 -10.02
N VAL A 23 8.77 2.80 -11.11
CA VAL A 23 9.88 1.83 -11.09
C VAL A 23 11.24 2.50 -10.88
N SER A 24 11.32 3.81 -11.13
CA SER A 24 12.55 4.57 -10.92
C SER A 24 13.06 4.37 -9.49
N PRO A 25 14.34 3.99 -9.31
CA PRO A 25 14.90 3.78 -8.00
C PRO A 25 14.87 5.08 -7.20
N ALA A 26 14.28 5.01 -6.01
CA ALA A 26 14.27 6.10 -5.04
C ALA A 26 15.11 5.68 -3.82
N THR A 27 16.01 6.57 -3.41
CA THR A 27 16.82 6.36 -2.20
C THR A 27 16.05 6.91 -1.00
N LEU A 28 15.62 6.01 -0.12
CA LEU A 28 14.95 6.35 1.14
C LEU A 28 15.93 6.25 2.29
N ARG A 29 16.00 7.30 3.10
CA ARG A 29 16.79 7.34 4.35
C ARG A 29 15.83 7.40 5.53
N PHE A 30 15.76 6.33 6.32
CA PHE A 30 14.87 6.26 7.48
C PHE A 30 15.62 5.69 8.70
N LEU A 31 15.58 6.43 9.82
CA LEU A 31 16.13 6.02 11.12
C LEU A 31 17.53 5.36 11.06
N PHE A 32 18.46 5.88 10.25
CA PHE A 32 19.84 5.39 10.01
C PHE A 32 20.04 4.30 8.94
N ILE A 33 18.98 3.85 8.26
CA ILE A 33 19.10 2.87 7.20
C ILE A 33 18.79 3.52 5.84
N GLU A 34 19.63 3.22 4.86
CA GLU A 34 19.48 3.67 3.48
C GLU A 34 19.07 2.49 2.61
N PHE A 35 17.93 2.61 1.95
CA PHE A 35 17.43 1.60 1.04
C PHE A 35 17.10 2.23 -0.31
N THR A 36 17.63 1.63 -1.37
CA THR A 36 17.25 1.96 -2.74
C THR A 36 16.16 0.99 -3.18
N MET A 37 14.96 1.49 -3.37
CA MET A 37 13.83 0.70 -3.86
C MET A 37 12.90 1.56 -4.72
N PRO A 38 12.06 0.95 -5.58
CA PRO A 38 11.01 1.68 -6.25
C PRO A 38 10.06 2.33 -5.23
N ALA A 39 9.55 3.53 -5.51
CA ALA A 39 8.72 4.28 -4.56
C ALA A 39 7.45 3.52 -4.13
N TRP A 40 6.89 2.69 -5.01
CA TRP A 40 5.72 1.86 -4.70
C TRP A 40 6.03 0.76 -3.66
N ALA A 41 7.27 0.29 -3.57
CA ALA A 41 7.65 -0.75 -2.62
C ALA A 41 7.57 -0.23 -1.18
N TRP A 42 7.94 1.03 -0.96
CA TRP A 42 7.79 1.69 0.34
C TRP A 42 6.32 1.86 0.74
N PHE A 43 5.47 2.24 -0.21
CA PHE A 43 4.03 2.33 0.03
C PHE A 43 3.44 0.99 0.52
N LEU A 44 3.84 -0.12 -0.10
CA LEU A 44 3.44 -1.46 0.35
C LEU A 44 3.99 -1.79 1.74
N ALA A 45 5.25 -1.47 2.02
CA ALA A 45 5.85 -1.72 3.33
C ALA A 45 5.08 -1.01 4.46
N VAL A 46 4.72 0.27 4.26
CA VAL A 46 3.93 1.05 5.22
C VAL A 46 2.53 0.47 5.37
N LEU A 47 1.88 0.08 4.27
CA LEU A 47 0.56 -0.56 4.31
C LEU A 47 0.59 -1.86 5.12
N VAL A 48 1.56 -2.73 4.86
CA VAL A 48 1.74 -3.99 5.59
C VAL A 48 1.99 -3.72 7.07
N ALA A 49 2.86 -2.78 7.41
CA ALA A 49 3.09 -2.38 8.79
C ALA A 49 1.79 -1.91 9.47
N GLY A 50 1.00 -1.07 8.80
CA GLY A 50 -0.30 -0.61 9.29
C GLY A 50 -1.31 -1.76 9.49
N VAL A 51 -1.37 -2.72 8.56
CA VAL A 51 -2.23 -3.91 8.67
C VAL A 51 -1.78 -4.82 9.82
N VAL A 52 -0.49 -5.05 9.97
CA VAL A 52 0.07 -5.84 11.08
C VAL A 52 -0.25 -5.17 12.42
N ILE A 53 0.04 -3.88 12.58
CA ILE A 53 -0.26 -3.15 13.82
C ILE A 53 -1.78 -3.14 14.08
N GLY A 54 -2.59 -2.84 13.07
CA GLY A 54 -4.05 -2.80 13.21
C GLY A 54 -4.69 -4.16 13.50
N SER A 55 -4.09 -5.25 13.01
CA SER A 55 -4.56 -6.62 13.30
C SER A 55 -4.10 -7.13 14.66
N LEU A 56 -2.93 -6.70 15.16
CA LEU A 56 -2.45 -7.01 16.51
C LEU A 56 -3.20 -6.25 17.61
N PHE A 57 -3.74 -5.07 17.29
CA PHE A 57 -4.56 -4.26 18.20
C PHE A 57 -6.01 -4.11 17.69
N PRO A 58 -6.81 -5.20 17.64
CA PRO A 58 -8.19 -5.15 17.14
C PRO A 58 -9.14 -4.33 18.03
N TRP A 59 -8.68 -3.90 19.21
CA TRP A 59 -9.46 -3.24 20.26
C TRP A 59 -9.97 -1.82 19.90
N PHE A 60 -9.46 -1.19 18.84
CA PHE A 60 -10.00 0.07 18.33
C PHE A 60 -11.29 -0.08 17.49
N ARG A 61 -11.77 -1.31 17.22
CA ARG A 61 -13.17 -1.51 16.81
C ARG A 61 -14.06 -1.20 18.02
N ARG A 62 -14.41 0.07 18.20
CA ARG A 62 -15.61 0.47 18.94
C ARG A 62 -16.79 -0.28 18.32
N ARG A 63 -17.17 -1.39 18.94
CA ARG A 63 -18.51 -1.96 18.87
C ARG A 63 -19.44 -0.80 19.25
N LYS A 64 -20.15 -0.28 18.26
CA LYS A 64 -21.41 0.42 18.52
C LYS A 64 -22.41 -0.68 18.77
N ASP A 65 -22.52 -1.08 20.03
CA ASP A 65 -23.72 -1.71 20.55
C ASP A 65 -24.66 -0.58 21.01
#